data_AF-F3KK08-F1
#
_entry.id   AF-F3KK08-F1
#
_cell.length_a   1.000
_cell.length_b   1.000
_cell.length_c   1.000
_cell.angle_alpha   90.00
_cell.angle_beta   90.00
_cell.angle_gamma   90.00
#
_symmetry.space_group_name_H-M   'P 1'
#
loop_
_entity.id
_entity.type
_entity.pdbx_description
1 polymer ?
#
loop_
_entity_poly.entity_id
_entity_poly.type
_entity_poly.pdbx_seq_one_letter_code
_entity_poly.pdbx_strand_id
1 'polypeptide(L)'
;MRITAKMNCLDSKNKGLSGLYLTVLGTSADGADSGQVGRGNMASRVISPSRPAGSEATAGKNPVSHIGKIYNALSFKIANEIHTKVSGLDEVCVWMYNVIGSPVNEPRAVIVQPTITGQLQNAERNQINEIVEKNLQNIQEFCNELISGKYPIA
;
A
#
# COMPACT_ATOMS: atom_id res chain seq x y z
N MET A 1 3.34 18.67 18.57
CA MET A 1 3.06 17.28 19.01
C MET A 1 4.24 16.79 19.84
N ARG A 2 4.02 16.24 21.03
CA ARG A 2 5.11 15.65 21.84
C ARG A 2 5.23 14.17 21.49
N ILE A 3 6.41 13.75 21.03
CA ILE A 3 6.69 12.35 20.69
C ILE A 3 7.38 11.70 21.89
N THR A 4 6.92 10.50 22.28
CA THR A 4 7.57 9.67 23.31
C THR A 4 7.87 8.32 22.71
N ALA A 5 9.11 7.86 22.81
CA ALA A 5 9.52 6.53 22.38
C ALA A 5 9.66 5.61 23.61
N LYS A 6 9.29 4.34 23.43
CA LYS A 6 9.55 3.26 24.38
C LYS A 6 10.18 2.10 23.60
N MET A 7 11.07 1.37 24.25
CA MET A 7 11.80 0.25 23.65
C MET A 7 11.69 -0.95 24.58
N ASN A 8 11.45 -2.13 24.02
CA ASN A 8 11.35 -3.41 24.74
C ASN A 8 10.65 -3.28 26.09
N CYS A 9 9.39 -2.83 26.08
CA CYS A 9 8.68 -2.42 27.29
C CYS A 9 8.50 -3.53 28.35
N LEU A 10 8.76 -4.78 28.00
CA LEU A 10 8.69 -5.93 28.92
C LEU A 10 10.05 -6.26 29.57
N ASP A 11 11.13 -5.58 29.17
CA ASP A 11 12.45 -5.79 29.75
C ASP A 11 12.45 -5.38 31.24
N SER A 12 13.04 -6.22 32.10
CA SER A 12 13.03 -6.03 33.55
C SER A 12 14.37 -6.38 34.20
N LYS A 13 15.03 -5.38 34.80
CA LYS A 13 16.37 -5.50 35.40
C LYS A 13 16.45 -6.57 36.50
N ASN A 14 15.36 -6.84 37.21
CA ASN A 14 15.35 -7.77 38.35
C ASN A 14 15.12 -9.24 37.96
N LYS A 15 14.95 -9.53 36.66
CA LYS A 15 14.69 -10.88 36.14
C LYS A 15 15.92 -11.51 35.48
N GLY A 16 17.07 -10.85 35.48
CA GLY A 16 18.27 -11.34 34.80
C GLY A 16 18.00 -11.58 33.30
N LEU A 17 18.57 -12.64 32.72
CA LEU A 17 18.44 -12.95 31.29
C LEU A 17 17.00 -13.23 30.84
N SER A 18 16.16 -13.83 31.69
CA SER A 18 14.76 -14.13 31.33
C SER A 18 13.85 -12.90 31.28
N GLY A 19 14.36 -11.74 31.71
CA GLY A 19 13.69 -10.45 31.61
C GLY A 19 14.22 -9.56 30.50
N LEU A 20 14.94 -10.10 29.51
CA LEU A 20 15.47 -9.32 28.38
C LEU A 20 15.00 -9.95 27.06
N TYR A 21 14.63 -9.12 26.08
CA TYR A 21 14.30 -9.61 24.75
C TYR A 21 15.56 -9.90 23.91
N LEU A 22 16.11 -11.10 24.09
CA LEU A 22 17.28 -11.61 23.36
C LEU A 22 16.87 -12.76 22.44
N THR A 23 17.51 -12.88 21.27
CA THR A 23 17.33 -13.99 20.31
C THR A 23 18.69 -14.40 19.77
N VAL A 24 18.87 -15.65 19.31
CA VAL A 24 20.13 -16.09 18.71
C VAL A 24 20.22 -15.57 17.27
N LEU A 25 19.11 -15.65 16.53
CA LEU A 25 19.05 -15.35 15.10
C LEU A 25 18.61 -13.92 14.75
N GLY A 26 18.31 -13.07 15.74
CA GLY A 26 17.80 -11.71 15.51
C GLY A 26 16.31 -11.65 15.14
N THR A 27 15.56 -12.74 15.32
CA THR A 27 14.12 -12.83 15.04
C THR A 27 13.41 -13.63 16.13
N SER A 28 12.18 -13.26 16.49
CA SER A 28 11.39 -14.01 17.48
C SER A 28 10.90 -15.36 16.98
N ALA A 29 10.98 -15.61 15.67
CA ALA A 29 10.72 -16.92 15.09
C ALA A 29 11.67 -18.01 15.59
N ASP A 30 12.84 -17.64 16.11
CA ASP A 30 13.81 -18.53 16.77
C ASP A 30 13.29 -19.06 18.13
N GLY A 31 12.37 -18.33 18.76
CA GLY A 31 11.78 -18.71 20.05
C GLY A 31 10.49 -19.50 19.88
N ALA A 32 9.41 -18.79 19.60
CA ALA A 32 8.05 -19.36 19.56
C ALA A 32 7.08 -18.64 18.62
N ASP A 33 7.48 -17.53 17.99
CA ASP A 33 6.58 -16.78 17.12
C ASP A 33 6.47 -17.45 15.75
N SER A 34 5.26 -17.37 15.16
CA SER A 34 5.01 -17.80 13.79
C SER A 34 4.54 -16.64 12.92
N GLY A 35 4.75 -16.78 11.61
CA GLY A 35 4.38 -15.77 10.61
C GLY A 35 3.49 -16.37 9.52
N GLN A 36 2.64 -15.53 8.94
CA GLN A 36 1.78 -15.92 7.81
C GLN A 36 1.70 -14.76 6.81
N VAL A 37 1.67 -15.10 5.52
CA VAL A 37 1.43 -14.14 4.43
C VAL A 37 0.11 -13.40 4.66
N GLY A 38 0.13 -12.08 4.54
CA GLY A 38 -1.05 -11.23 4.72
C GLY A 38 -1.40 -10.88 6.17
N ARG A 39 -0.52 -11.18 7.14
CA ARG A 39 -0.73 -10.85 8.57
C ARG A 39 0.18 -9.72 9.08
N GLY A 40 0.77 -8.96 8.18
CA GLY A 40 1.64 -7.84 8.50
C GLY A 40 1.19 -6.56 7.79
N ASN A 41 2.16 -5.80 7.30
CA ASN A 41 1.93 -4.57 6.57
C ASN A 41 1.07 -4.82 5.31
N MET A 42 0.23 -3.84 4.99
CA MET A 42 -0.53 -3.81 3.73
C MET A 42 0.37 -3.36 2.58
N ALA A 43 -0.17 -3.25 1.36
CA ALA A 43 0.57 -2.75 0.20
C ALA A 43 1.16 -1.33 0.39
N SER A 44 0.59 -0.54 1.31
CA SER A 44 1.12 0.76 1.77
C SER A 44 2.36 0.67 2.66
N ARG A 45 2.79 -0.54 3.03
CA ARG A 45 3.87 -0.85 3.98
C ARG A 45 3.61 -0.44 5.43
N VAL A 46 2.38 -0.08 5.76
CA VAL A 46 1.93 0.22 7.12
C VAL A 46 0.60 -0.48 7.40
N ILE A 47 0.29 -0.68 8.68
CA ILE A 47 -1.06 -1.09 9.14
C ILE A 47 -1.71 0.17 9.69
N SER A 48 -2.70 0.69 8.98
CA SER A 48 -3.41 1.92 9.37
C SER A 48 -4.87 1.63 9.68
N PRO A 49 -5.33 1.77 10.94
CA PRO A 49 -6.74 1.58 11.29
C PRO A 49 -7.62 2.75 10.83
N SER A 50 -7.03 3.90 10.51
CA SER A 50 -7.73 5.14 10.12
C SER A 50 -7.71 5.40 8.62
N ARG A 51 -7.15 4.50 7.81
CA ARG A 51 -7.06 4.66 6.36
C ARG A 51 -7.73 3.48 5.65
N PRO A 52 -8.37 3.72 4.50
CA PRO A 52 -8.87 2.61 3.72
C PRO A 52 -7.72 1.75 3.17
N ALA A 53 -7.91 0.44 3.16
CA ALA A 53 -6.96 -0.52 2.64
C ALA A 53 -7.71 -1.73 2.07
N GLY A 54 -7.16 -2.35 1.03
CA GLY A 54 -7.60 -3.65 0.57
C GLY A 54 -7.24 -4.75 1.59
N SER A 55 -8.01 -5.84 1.61
CA SER A 55 -7.76 -6.99 2.48
C SER A 55 -6.82 -8.04 1.86
N GLU A 56 -6.42 -7.85 0.60
CA GLU A 56 -5.64 -8.84 -0.13
C GLU A 56 -4.15 -8.81 0.22
N ALA A 57 -3.59 -9.98 0.46
CA ALA A 57 -2.15 -10.15 0.57
C ALA A 57 -1.49 -10.02 -0.81
N THR A 58 -0.52 -9.10 -0.93
CA THR A 58 0.24 -8.85 -2.16
C THR A 58 1.44 -9.79 -2.33
N ALA A 59 2.05 -10.21 -1.21
CA ALA A 59 3.22 -11.06 -1.20
C ALA A 59 2.94 -12.44 -1.84
N GLY A 60 3.86 -12.91 -2.68
CA GLY A 60 3.75 -14.20 -3.39
C GLY A 60 2.74 -14.25 -4.54
N LYS A 61 1.93 -13.21 -4.76
CA LYS A 61 0.97 -13.16 -5.87
C LYS A 61 1.64 -12.81 -7.21
N ASN A 62 1.05 -13.30 -8.30
CA ASN A 62 1.55 -13.07 -9.65
C ASN A 62 1.40 -11.59 -10.06
N PRO A 63 2.50 -10.87 -10.39
CA PRO A 63 2.47 -9.45 -10.75
C PRO A 63 1.95 -9.16 -12.17
N VAL A 64 1.56 -10.19 -12.94
CA VAL A 64 1.03 -10.05 -14.30
C VAL A 64 -0.49 -10.22 -14.36
N SER A 65 -1.05 -11.15 -13.59
CA SER A 65 -2.47 -11.52 -13.68
C SER A 65 -3.28 -11.32 -12.39
N HIS A 66 -2.64 -11.23 -11.23
CA HIS A 66 -3.36 -11.12 -9.97
C HIS A 66 -3.69 -9.66 -9.66
N ILE A 67 -4.93 -9.25 -9.98
CA ILE A 67 -5.37 -7.85 -9.82
C ILE A 67 -5.15 -7.33 -8.40
N GLY A 68 -5.30 -8.17 -7.36
CA GLY A 68 -5.00 -7.79 -5.99
C GLY A 68 -3.61 -7.21 -5.77
N LYS A 69 -2.60 -7.77 -6.44
CA LYS A 69 -1.23 -7.27 -6.34
C LYS A 69 -1.06 -6.01 -7.15
N ILE A 70 -1.53 -6.06 -8.40
CA ILE A 70 -1.32 -5.02 -9.40
C ILE A 70 -2.09 -3.76 -9.00
N TYR A 71 -3.37 -3.87 -8.66
CA TYR A 71 -4.23 -2.74 -8.33
C TYR A 71 -3.92 -2.13 -6.97
N ASN A 72 -3.55 -2.93 -5.96
CA ASN A 72 -3.08 -2.34 -4.71
C ASN A 72 -1.81 -1.52 -4.92
N ALA A 73 -0.89 -1.96 -5.78
CA ALA A 73 0.31 -1.20 -6.09
C ALA A 73 0.01 0.05 -6.94
N LEU A 74 -0.80 -0.14 -7.99
CA LEU A 74 -1.15 0.89 -8.96
C LEU A 74 -1.98 2.00 -8.33
N SER A 75 -2.88 1.68 -7.40
CA SER A 75 -3.70 2.68 -6.71
C SER A 75 -2.83 3.66 -5.91
N PHE A 76 -1.79 3.19 -5.21
CA PHE A 76 -0.83 4.07 -4.52
C PHE A 76 -0.03 4.93 -5.50
N LYS A 77 0.40 4.35 -6.63
CA LYS A 77 1.10 5.11 -7.69
C LYS A 77 0.23 6.23 -8.24
N ILE A 78 -1.01 5.92 -8.61
CA ILE A 78 -1.99 6.89 -9.14
C ILE A 78 -2.30 7.95 -8.08
N ALA A 79 -2.59 7.57 -6.83
CA ALA A 79 -2.87 8.50 -5.75
C ALA A 79 -1.70 9.48 -5.52
N ASN A 80 -0.47 8.97 -5.51
CA ASN A 80 0.73 9.80 -5.36
C ASN A 80 0.93 10.76 -6.54
N GLU A 81 0.72 10.30 -7.78
CA GLU A 81 0.81 11.16 -8.95
C GLU A 81 -0.24 12.26 -8.97
N ILE A 82 -1.49 11.94 -8.62
CA ILE A 82 -2.57 12.93 -8.50
C ILE A 82 -2.21 13.96 -7.43
N HIS A 83 -1.88 13.51 -6.22
CA HIS A 83 -1.53 14.42 -5.12
C HIS A 83 -0.33 15.32 -5.45
N THR A 84 0.63 14.83 -6.23
CA THR A 84 1.82 15.62 -6.61
C THR A 84 1.53 16.62 -7.73
N LYS A 85 0.67 16.28 -8.68
CA LYS A 85 0.46 17.07 -9.91
C LYS A 85 -0.75 17.99 -9.85
N VAL A 86 -1.75 17.67 -9.03
CA VAL A 86 -2.99 18.44 -8.88
C VAL A 86 -2.89 19.24 -7.59
N SER A 87 -2.86 20.56 -7.71
CA SER A 87 -2.73 21.47 -6.56
C SER A 87 -3.99 21.50 -5.71
N GLY A 88 -3.84 21.81 -4.42
CA GLY A 88 -4.97 22.07 -3.52
C GLY A 88 -5.62 20.81 -2.92
N LEU A 89 -5.10 19.62 -3.21
CA LEU A 89 -5.58 18.38 -2.60
C LEU A 89 -4.88 18.15 -1.25
N ASP A 90 -5.68 17.90 -0.22
CA ASP A 90 -5.17 17.54 1.12
C ASP A 90 -4.82 16.05 1.18
N GLU A 91 -5.66 15.20 0.54
CA GLU A 91 -5.48 13.75 0.51
C GLU A 91 -6.06 13.16 -0.79
N VAL A 92 -5.58 11.99 -1.20
CA VAL A 92 -6.15 11.25 -2.34
C VAL A 92 -6.21 9.77 -2.01
N CYS A 93 -7.41 9.19 -2.08
CA CYS A 93 -7.61 7.74 -2.02
C CYS A 93 -8.07 7.22 -3.38
N VAL A 94 -7.53 6.08 -3.82
CA VAL A 94 -7.87 5.47 -5.11
C VAL A 94 -8.31 4.03 -4.86
N TRP A 95 -9.48 3.68 -5.36
CA TRP A 95 -9.99 2.31 -5.40
C TRP A 95 -10.03 1.80 -6.82
N MET A 96 -9.65 0.54 -6.98
CA MET A 96 -9.73 -0.14 -8.27
C MET A 96 -10.30 -1.51 -8.02
N TYR A 97 -11.27 -1.92 -8.83
CA TYR A 97 -11.78 -3.28 -8.79
C TYR A 97 -12.11 -3.76 -10.21
N ASN A 98 -12.09 -5.09 -10.36
CA ASN A 98 -12.49 -5.73 -11.60
C ASN A 98 -13.29 -6.99 -11.32
N VAL A 99 -13.85 -7.56 -12.38
CA VAL A 99 -14.51 -8.87 -12.35
C VAL A 99 -13.53 -9.91 -12.89
N ILE A 100 -13.48 -11.08 -12.25
CA ILE A 100 -12.64 -12.21 -12.69
C ILE A 100 -12.93 -12.52 -14.17
N GLY A 101 -11.86 -12.71 -14.95
CA GLY A 101 -11.92 -12.98 -16.39
C GLY A 101 -11.84 -11.73 -17.28
N SER A 102 -11.91 -10.52 -16.69
CA SER A 102 -11.70 -9.27 -17.44
C SER A 102 -10.21 -8.93 -17.59
N PRO A 103 -9.81 -8.23 -18.67
CA PRO A 103 -8.44 -7.75 -18.83
C PRO A 103 -7.99 -6.86 -17.67
N VAL A 104 -6.72 -6.98 -17.25
CA VAL A 104 -6.16 -6.22 -16.12
C VAL A 104 -6.07 -4.71 -16.43
N ASN A 105 -5.90 -4.35 -17.70
CA ASN A 105 -5.87 -2.96 -18.17
C ASN A 105 -7.27 -2.32 -18.29
N GLU A 106 -8.35 -3.10 -18.12
CA GLU A 106 -9.73 -2.64 -18.23
C GLU A 106 -10.47 -2.85 -16.90
N PRO A 107 -10.17 -2.04 -15.86
CA PRO A 107 -10.86 -2.14 -14.58
C PRO A 107 -12.34 -1.80 -14.75
N ARG A 108 -13.20 -2.54 -14.04
CA ARG A 108 -14.64 -2.26 -14.01
C ARG A 108 -14.96 -0.86 -13.49
N ALA A 109 -14.18 -0.38 -12.53
CA ALA A 109 -14.13 1.02 -12.15
C ALA A 109 -12.79 1.39 -11.50
N VAL A 110 -12.45 2.67 -11.64
CA VAL A 110 -11.44 3.37 -10.85
C VAL A 110 -12.15 4.51 -10.13
N ILE A 111 -12.11 4.52 -8.81
CA ILE A 111 -12.77 5.54 -7.98
C ILE A 111 -11.67 6.37 -7.33
N VAL A 112 -11.56 7.63 -7.71
CA VAL A 112 -10.65 8.60 -7.09
C VAL A 112 -11.45 9.44 -6.10
N GLN A 113 -10.99 9.49 -4.85
CA GLN A 113 -11.59 10.23 -3.75
C GLN A 113 -10.57 11.25 -3.22
N PRO A 114 -10.52 12.47 -3.79
CA PRO A 114 -9.72 13.54 -3.25
C PRO A 114 -10.41 14.21 -2.05
N THR A 115 -9.64 14.52 -1.03
CA THR A 115 -10.01 15.48 0.02
C THR A 115 -9.47 16.84 -0.39
N ILE A 116 -10.34 17.86 -0.44
CA ILE A 116 -9.98 19.23 -0.83
C ILE A 116 -10.78 20.21 0.01
N THR A 117 -10.15 21.32 0.37
CA THR A 117 -10.86 22.50 0.90
C THR A 117 -11.53 23.24 -0.26
N GLY A 118 -12.84 23.07 -0.43
CA GLY A 118 -13.62 23.71 -1.48
C GLY A 118 -14.18 22.70 -2.49
N GLN A 119 -14.21 23.08 -3.77
CA GLN A 119 -14.75 22.23 -4.84
C GLN A 119 -13.71 21.99 -5.93
N LEU A 120 -13.67 20.72 -6.37
CA LEU A 120 -12.84 20.28 -7.48
C LEU A 120 -13.39 20.85 -8.81
N GLN A 121 -12.60 21.71 -9.43
CA GLN A 121 -12.84 22.35 -10.71
C GLN A 121 -12.71 21.37 -11.88
N ASN A 122 -13.28 21.73 -13.02
CA ASN A 122 -13.25 20.88 -14.22
C ASN A 122 -11.82 20.63 -14.72
N ALA A 123 -10.92 21.60 -14.61
CA ALA A 123 -9.52 21.43 -15.00
C ALA A 123 -8.82 20.34 -14.18
N GLU A 124 -9.02 20.34 -12.86
CA GLU A 124 -8.45 19.35 -11.94
C GLU A 124 -9.05 17.96 -12.18
N ARG A 125 -10.36 17.88 -12.44
CA ARG A 125 -11.03 16.62 -12.84
C ARG A 125 -10.43 16.04 -14.11
N ASN A 126 -10.21 16.88 -15.13
CA ASN A 126 -9.61 16.44 -16.38
C ASN A 126 -8.19 15.94 -16.16
N GLN A 127 -7.39 16.66 -15.38
CA GLN A 127 -6.02 16.26 -15.06
C GLN A 127 -5.97 14.93 -14.27
N ILE A 128 -6.89 14.72 -13.32
CA ILE A 128 -7.04 13.44 -12.61
C ILE A 128 -7.33 12.31 -13.60
N ASN A 129 -8.29 12.51 -14.51
CA ASN A 129 -8.66 11.51 -15.51
C ASN A 129 -7.49 11.17 -16.43
N GLU A 130 -6.76 12.18 -16.92
CA GLU A 130 -5.56 11.97 -17.75
C GLU A 130 -4.49 11.14 -17.02
N ILE A 131 -4.27 11.39 -15.72
CA ILE A 131 -3.33 10.60 -14.92
C ILE A 131 -3.80 9.14 -14.80
N VAL A 132 -5.08 8.92 -14.54
CA VAL A 132 -5.66 7.56 -14.44
C VAL A 132 -5.53 6.83 -15.77
N GLU A 133 -6.00 7.43 -16.87
CA GLU A 133 -5.96 6.84 -18.21
C GLU A 133 -4.53 6.50 -18.64
N LYS A 134 -3.59 7.43 -18.43
CA LYS A 134 -2.17 7.18 -18.71
C LYS A 134 -1.63 5.98 -17.94
N ASN A 135 -1.98 5.84 -16.65
CA ASN A 135 -1.51 4.72 -15.85
C ASN A 135 -2.13 3.39 -16.31
N LEU A 136 -3.39 3.37 -16.72
CA LEU A 136 -4.05 2.17 -17.26
C LEU A 136 -3.47 1.76 -18.63
N GLN A 137 -3.21 2.72 -19.51
CA GLN A 137 -2.57 2.46 -20.82
C GLN A 137 -1.17 1.86 -20.67
N ASN A 138 -0.43 2.27 -19.63
CA ASN A 138 0.93 1.81 -19.36
C ASN A 138 1.00 0.68 -18.31
N ILE A 139 -0.11 -0.01 -18.03
CA ILE A 139 -0.15 -1.03 -16.98
C ILE A 139 0.82 -2.19 -17.24
N GLN A 140 1.08 -2.54 -18.50
CA GLN A 140 2.03 -3.60 -18.84
C GLN A 140 3.45 -3.24 -18.45
N GLU A 141 3.85 -1.98 -18.68
CA GLU A 141 5.14 -1.45 -18.21
C GLU A 141 5.19 -1.47 -16.68
N PHE A 142 4.11 -1.03 -16.02
CA PHE A 142 4.01 -1.09 -14.56
C PHE A 142 4.16 -2.51 -14.00
N CYS A 143 3.57 -3.53 -14.64
CA CYS A 143 3.76 -4.92 -14.27
C CYS A 143 5.23 -5.36 -14.41
N ASN A 144 5.94 -4.91 -15.45
CA ASN A 144 7.38 -5.16 -15.58
C ASN A 144 8.18 -4.47 -14.47
N GLU A 145 7.82 -3.24 -14.12
CA GLU A 145 8.42 -2.52 -12.99
C GLU A 145 8.18 -3.27 -11.66
N LEU A 146 6.99 -3.84 -11.45
CA LEU A 146 6.69 -4.68 -10.29
C LEU A 146 7.52 -5.96 -10.26
N ILE A 147 7.73 -6.61 -11.40
CA ILE A 147 8.59 -7.81 -11.52
C ILE A 147 10.03 -7.47 -11.16
N SER A 148 10.53 -6.31 -11.62
CA SER A 148 11.90 -5.85 -11.34
C SER A 148 12.13 -5.42 -9.88
N GLY A 149 11.08 -5.33 -9.06
CA GLY A 149 11.15 -4.87 -7.67
C GLY A 149 11.26 -3.35 -7.52
N LYS A 150 11.02 -2.57 -8.59
CA LYS A 150 11.06 -1.09 -8.56
C LYS A 150 10.03 -0.49 -7.58
N TYR A 151 8.88 -1.15 -7.41
CA TYR A 151 7.90 -0.79 -6.38
C TYR A 151 7.89 -1.82 -5.25
N PRO A 152 8.31 -1.43 -4.03
CA PRO A 152 8.24 -2.30 -2.88
C PRO A 152 6.80 -2.34 -2.34
N ILE A 153 6.12 -3.46 -2.56
CA ILE A 153 4.71 -3.69 -2.15
C ILE A 153 4.55 -4.90 -1.22
N ALA A 154 5.67 -5.50 -0.83
CA ALA A 154 5.83 -6.55 0.17
C ALA A 154 7.27 -6.48 0.71
#